data_AF-A0A176U901-F1
#
_entry.id   AF-A0A176U901-F1
#
_cell.length_a   1.000
_cell.length_b   1.000
_cell.length_c   1.000
_cell.angle_alpha   90.00
_cell.angle_beta   90.00
_cell.angle_gamma   90.00
#
_symmetry.space_group_name_H-M   'P 1'
#
loop_
_entity.id
_entity.type
_entity.pdbx_description
1 polymer ?
#
loop_
_entity_poly.entity_id
_entity_poly.type
_entity_poly.pdbx_seq_one_letter_code
_entity_poly.pdbx_strand_id
1 'polypeptide(L)'
;MNMNKEKIDELLKQFSGRIIDLCYEVVKEMENENFEEQVNSVNYFCETFGTMKSDKTLEISQYISDEMLENLKDLYGKFVDELLETALKKAYNMGMEQEEFYELLWGNVVKSDMFSKIEEKSFALYYIVIDRKIPYFLLEKGMRMDNDTFKKCREKNLEVIKKMRFILFNSFNQKTEEASIILDEIIGLESYEDQVVVLASILGILRQEQKRVYDAIREMVDEISE
;
A
#
# COMPACT_ATOMS: atom_id res chain seq x y z
N MET A 1 -19.66 22.76 7.40
CA MET A 1 -20.40 21.50 7.66
C MET A 1 -19.29 20.48 7.84
N ASN A 2 -19.20 19.79 8.98
CA ASN A 2 -18.08 18.89 9.24
C ASN A 2 -18.13 17.70 8.28
N MET A 3 -16.98 17.33 7.72
CA MET A 3 -16.75 16.06 7.06
C MET A 3 -16.92 14.94 8.10
N ASN A 4 -18.06 14.27 8.03
CA ASN A 4 -18.32 13.09 8.84
C ASN A 4 -18.22 11.83 7.97
N LYS A 5 -18.19 10.67 8.63
CA LYS A 5 -18.14 9.36 7.96
C LYS A 5 -19.24 9.18 6.92
N GLU A 6 -20.45 9.65 7.22
CA GLU A 6 -21.61 9.57 6.32
C GLU A 6 -21.38 10.35 5.02
N LYS A 7 -20.80 11.55 5.10
CA LYS A 7 -20.50 12.37 3.93
C LYS A 7 -19.38 11.76 3.08
N ILE A 8 -18.35 11.19 3.70
CA ILE A 8 -17.31 10.43 2.99
C ILE A 8 -17.92 9.22 2.27
N ASP A 9 -18.81 8.49 2.94
CA ASP A 9 -19.54 7.37 2.38
C ASP A 9 -20.39 7.77 1.16
N GLU A 10 -21.15 8.86 1.27
CA GLU A 10 -21.97 9.39 0.17
C GLU A 10 -21.08 9.77 -1.02
N LEU A 11 -19.99 10.50 -0.78
CA LEU A 11 -19.02 10.85 -1.81
C LEU A 11 -18.46 9.59 -2.48
N LEU A 12 -17.96 8.61 -1.73
CA LEU A 12 -17.36 7.39 -2.28
C LEU A 12 -18.37 6.49 -3.02
N LYS A 13 -19.63 6.46 -2.58
CA LYS A 13 -20.70 5.68 -3.22
C LYS A 13 -21.23 6.34 -4.49
N GLN A 14 -21.09 7.65 -4.63
CA GLN A 14 -21.70 8.38 -5.75
C GLN A 14 -20.71 8.96 -6.75
N PHE A 15 -19.43 9.12 -6.39
CA PHE A 15 -18.52 9.92 -7.22
C PHE A 15 -18.30 9.35 -8.63
N SER A 16 -18.25 10.25 -9.59
CA SER A 16 -17.75 10.06 -10.94
C SER A 16 -16.73 11.15 -11.22
N GLY A 17 -15.57 10.79 -11.76
CA GLY A 17 -14.48 11.72 -12.02
C GLY A 17 -13.11 11.14 -11.71
N ARG A 18 -12.10 12.01 -11.57
CA ARG A 18 -10.74 11.61 -11.24
C ARG A 18 -10.54 11.60 -9.72
N ILE A 19 -9.72 10.67 -9.24
CA ILE A 19 -9.45 10.50 -7.79
C ILE A 19 -8.83 11.76 -7.20
N ILE A 20 -7.96 12.46 -7.94
CA ILE A 20 -7.35 13.71 -7.50
C ILE A 20 -8.40 14.81 -7.19
N ASP A 21 -9.47 14.88 -7.98
CA ASP A 21 -10.56 15.86 -7.75
C ASP A 21 -11.43 15.45 -6.56
N LEU A 22 -11.64 14.15 -6.36
CA LEU A 22 -12.28 13.62 -5.16
C LEU A 22 -11.46 13.97 -3.90
N CYS A 23 -10.14 13.77 -3.94
CA CYS A 23 -9.26 14.17 -2.85
C CYS A 23 -9.33 15.68 -2.58
N TYR A 24 -9.49 16.50 -3.63
CA TYR A 24 -9.70 17.94 -3.48
C TYR A 24 -10.96 18.26 -2.69
N GLU A 25 -12.10 17.67 -3.04
CA GLU A 25 -13.34 17.86 -2.28
C GLU A 25 -13.20 17.40 -0.83
N VAL A 26 -12.51 16.28 -0.59
CA VAL A 26 -12.27 15.78 0.76
C VAL A 26 -11.47 16.79 1.58
N VAL A 27 -10.34 17.29 1.04
CA VAL A 27 -9.50 18.27 1.73
C VAL A 27 -10.24 19.59 1.95
N LYS A 28 -11.01 20.05 0.97
CA LYS A 28 -11.79 21.29 1.04
C LYS A 28 -12.80 21.28 2.18
N GLU A 29 -13.51 20.17 2.32
CA GLU A 29 -14.56 20.00 3.33
C GLU A 29 -13.97 19.92 4.74
N MET A 30 -12.79 19.29 4.91
CA MET A 30 -12.13 19.17 6.21
C MET A 30 -11.21 20.34 6.57
N GLU A 31 -10.92 21.28 5.66
CA GLU A 31 -9.94 22.38 5.89
C GLU A 31 -10.30 23.28 7.09
N ASN A 32 -11.60 23.43 7.39
CA ASN A 32 -12.09 24.25 8.50
C ASN A 32 -12.28 23.47 9.81
N GLU A 33 -12.01 22.16 9.80
CA GLU A 33 -12.12 21.31 10.97
C GLU A 33 -10.89 21.43 11.86
N ASN A 34 -11.05 21.02 13.13
CA ASN A 34 -9.88 20.90 13.99
C ASN A 34 -8.99 19.72 13.54
N PHE A 35 -7.73 19.72 13.96
CA PHE A 35 -6.75 18.72 13.49
C PHE A 35 -7.16 17.27 13.76
N GLU A 36 -7.79 16.99 14.90
CA GLU A 36 -8.26 15.66 15.27
C GLU A 36 -9.38 15.18 14.33
N GLU A 37 -10.33 16.05 13.99
CA GLU A 37 -11.38 15.79 13.00
C GLU A 37 -10.81 15.53 11.60
N GLN A 38 -9.80 16.30 11.17
CA GLN A 38 -9.14 16.07 9.88
C GLN A 38 -8.45 14.70 9.84
N VAL A 39 -7.73 14.33 10.91
CA VAL A 39 -7.08 13.01 11.01
C VAL A 39 -8.10 11.89 10.93
N ASN A 40 -9.23 12.02 11.61
CA ASN A 40 -10.34 11.06 11.56
C ASN A 40 -10.92 10.93 10.14
N SER A 41 -11.11 12.05 9.44
CA SER A 41 -11.58 12.07 8.05
C SER A 41 -10.59 11.39 7.10
N VAL A 42 -9.30 11.69 7.22
CA VAL A 42 -8.24 11.07 6.39
C VAL A 42 -8.14 9.57 6.64
N ASN A 43 -8.15 9.16 7.91
CA ASN A 43 -8.13 7.75 8.29
C ASN A 43 -9.31 7.01 7.65
N TYR A 44 -10.53 7.49 7.90
CA TYR A 44 -11.74 6.85 7.39
C TYR A 44 -11.78 6.81 5.85
N PHE A 45 -11.37 7.90 5.19
CA PHE A 45 -11.29 7.94 3.73
C PHE A 45 -10.32 6.89 3.20
N CYS A 46 -9.13 6.74 3.81
CA CYS A 46 -8.14 5.75 3.40
C CYS A 46 -8.59 4.30 3.61
N GLU A 47 -9.33 4.01 4.68
CA GLU A 47 -9.91 2.68 4.92
C GLU A 47 -10.99 2.31 3.91
N THR A 48 -11.79 3.31 3.53
CA THR A 48 -13.02 3.08 2.77
C THR A 48 -12.76 3.13 1.27
N PHE A 49 -11.74 3.88 0.83
CA PHE A 49 -11.40 4.03 -0.57
C PHE A 49 -11.14 2.68 -1.26
N GLY A 50 -11.78 2.46 -2.40
CA GLY A 50 -11.67 1.21 -3.16
C GLY A 50 -12.48 0.02 -2.63
N THR A 51 -13.07 0.12 -1.43
CA THR A 51 -13.93 -0.94 -0.87
C THR A 51 -15.38 -0.87 -1.36
N MET A 52 -15.81 0.31 -1.79
CA MET A 52 -17.18 0.57 -2.25
C MET A 52 -17.23 0.71 -3.76
N LYS A 53 -18.32 0.23 -4.36
CA LYS A 53 -18.61 0.43 -5.78
C LYS A 53 -19.43 1.70 -5.94
N SER A 54 -18.85 2.71 -6.59
CA SER A 54 -19.59 3.93 -6.94
C SER A 54 -20.67 3.65 -7.99
N ASP A 55 -21.85 4.23 -7.79
CA ASP A 55 -22.95 4.27 -8.78
C ASP A 55 -22.80 5.40 -9.80
N LYS A 56 -21.80 6.28 -9.63
CA LYS A 56 -21.44 7.38 -10.52
C LYS A 56 -22.54 8.43 -10.70
N THR A 57 -23.44 8.60 -9.72
CA THR A 57 -24.51 9.60 -9.81
C THR A 57 -24.07 11.03 -9.52
N LEU A 58 -22.91 11.22 -8.86
CA LEU A 58 -22.36 12.52 -8.50
C LEU A 58 -21.11 12.82 -9.34
N GLU A 59 -21.23 13.70 -10.33
CA GLU A 59 -20.10 14.17 -11.12
C GLU A 59 -19.32 15.23 -10.33
N ILE A 60 -18.08 14.91 -9.95
CA ILE A 60 -17.20 15.83 -9.25
C ILE A 60 -16.60 16.80 -10.26
N SER A 61 -16.57 18.09 -9.90
CA SER A 61 -15.97 19.12 -10.74
C SER A 61 -14.47 18.88 -10.91
N GLN A 62 -13.95 19.19 -12.10
CA GLN A 62 -12.51 19.19 -12.32
C GLN A 62 -11.88 20.40 -11.62
N TYR A 63 -11.10 20.14 -10.56
CA TYR A 63 -10.40 21.17 -9.78
C TYR A 63 -8.94 21.31 -10.19
N ILE A 64 -8.29 20.20 -10.54
CA ILE A 64 -6.84 20.17 -10.83
C ILE A 64 -6.63 19.86 -12.32
N SER A 65 -6.16 20.82 -13.12
CA SER A 65 -5.88 20.55 -14.55
C SER A 65 -4.80 19.47 -14.74
N ASP A 66 -4.73 18.85 -15.91
CA ASP A 66 -3.69 17.83 -16.18
C ASP A 66 -2.28 18.44 -16.11
N GLU A 67 -2.09 19.66 -16.62
CA GLU A 67 -0.83 20.41 -16.49
C GLU A 67 -0.47 20.65 -15.02
N MET A 68 -1.45 21.04 -14.19
CA MET A 68 -1.22 21.24 -12.77
C MET A 68 -0.87 19.93 -12.07
N LEU A 69 -1.55 18.83 -12.42
CA LEU A 69 -1.26 17.52 -11.87
C LEU A 69 0.17 17.08 -12.21
N GLU A 70 0.62 17.21 -13.46
CA GLU A 70 2.01 16.88 -13.82
C GLU A 70 3.02 17.74 -13.05
N ASN A 71 2.76 19.05 -12.91
CA ASN A 71 3.61 19.92 -12.09
C ASN A 71 3.66 19.48 -10.61
N LEU A 72 2.51 19.09 -10.04
CA LEU A 72 2.44 18.59 -8.66
C LEU A 72 3.21 17.26 -8.51
N LYS A 73 3.14 16.36 -9.51
CA LYS A 73 3.92 15.12 -9.53
C LYS A 73 5.41 15.39 -9.53
N ASP A 74 5.86 16.30 -10.39
CA ASP A 74 7.28 16.64 -10.52
C ASP A 74 7.84 17.29 -9.25
N LEU A 75 7.05 18.18 -8.62
CA LEU A 75 7.48 18.90 -7.42
C LEU A 75 7.39 18.06 -6.14
N TYR A 76 6.31 17.30 -5.97
CA TYR A 76 5.95 16.72 -4.67
C TYR A 76 5.89 15.20 -4.66
N GLY A 77 5.80 14.51 -5.82
CA GLY A 77 5.57 13.06 -5.87
C GLY A 77 6.58 12.26 -5.03
N LYS A 78 7.88 12.45 -5.29
CA LYS A 78 8.95 11.79 -4.51
C LYS A 78 8.93 12.16 -3.03
N PHE A 79 8.50 13.37 -2.70
CA PHE A 79 8.46 13.83 -1.32
C PHE A 79 7.32 13.17 -0.55
N VAL A 80 6.13 13.07 -1.15
CA VAL A 80 4.99 12.36 -0.56
C VAL A 80 5.32 10.88 -0.38
N ASP A 81 5.98 10.25 -1.35
CA ASP A 81 6.44 8.86 -1.24
C ASP A 81 7.37 8.68 -0.02
N GLU A 82 8.40 9.52 0.13
CA GLU A 82 9.34 9.40 1.26
C GLU A 82 8.68 9.71 2.61
N LEU A 83 7.73 10.66 2.62
CA LEU A 83 6.93 10.98 3.80
C LEU A 83 6.12 9.76 4.25
N LEU A 84 5.43 9.08 3.32
CA LEU A 84 4.68 7.86 3.59
C LEU A 84 5.60 6.71 4.04
N GLU A 85 6.72 6.47 3.35
CA GLU A 85 7.69 5.43 3.75
C GLU A 85 8.24 5.67 5.14
N THR A 86 8.53 6.92 5.48
CA THR A 86 9.05 7.30 6.80
C THR A 86 8.00 7.06 7.89
N ALA A 87 6.74 7.45 7.64
CA ALA A 87 5.64 7.21 8.56
C ALA A 87 5.43 5.71 8.79
N LEU A 88 5.40 4.90 7.72
CA LEU A 88 5.24 3.44 7.79
C LEU A 88 6.39 2.77 8.56
N LYS A 89 7.64 3.16 8.29
CA LYS A 89 8.81 2.65 9.02
C LYS A 89 8.73 2.99 10.51
N LYS A 90 8.36 4.22 10.85
CA LYS A 90 8.21 4.65 12.24
C LYS A 90 7.08 3.89 12.93
N ALA A 91 5.93 3.78 12.28
CA ALA A 91 4.77 3.06 12.78
C ALA A 91 5.07 1.59 13.04
N TYR A 92 5.69 0.89 12.09
CA TYR A 92 6.14 -0.47 12.31
C TYR A 92 7.11 -0.54 13.49
N ASN A 93 8.13 0.32 13.54
CA ASN A 93 9.15 0.29 14.59
C ASN A 93 8.63 0.55 15.99
N MET A 94 7.63 1.44 16.12
CA MET A 94 7.06 1.84 17.40
C MET A 94 5.79 1.07 17.79
N GLY A 95 5.22 0.27 16.87
CA GLY A 95 3.95 -0.43 17.10
C GLY A 95 2.78 0.55 17.17
N MET A 96 2.75 1.54 16.26
CA MET A 96 1.72 2.57 16.25
C MET A 96 0.37 2.01 15.84
N GLU A 97 -0.65 2.36 16.61
CA GLU A 97 -2.03 2.11 16.22
C GLU A 97 -2.40 2.99 15.02
N GLN A 98 -3.52 2.66 14.40
CA GLN A 98 -3.95 3.31 13.16
C GLN A 98 -4.18 4.81 13.30
N GLU A 99 -4.81 5.23 14.39
CA GLU A 99 -5.04 6.64 14.69
C GLU A 99 -3.71 7.41 14.79
N GLU A 100 -2.74 6.88 15.55
CA GLU A 100 -1.41 7.47 15.70
C GLU A 100 -0.65 7.56 14.37
N PHE A 101 -0.81 6.54 13.50
CA PHE A 101 -0.21 6.54 12.17
C PHE A 101 -0.78 7.66 11.30
N TYR A 102 -2.11 7.79 11.22
CA TYR A 102 -2.74 8.85 10.41
C TYR A 102 -2.54 10.24 11.00
N GLU A 103 -2.45 10.35 12.34
CA GLU A 103 -2.08 11.61 13.01
C GLU A 103 -0.67 12.05 12.61
N LEU A 104 0.30 11.12 12.64
CA LEU A 104 1.66 11.38 12.19
C LEU A 104 1.71 11.74 10.70
N LEU A 105 1.05 10.94 9.85
CA LEU A 105 1.08 11.08 8.41
C LEU A 105 0.45 12.41 7.97
N TRP A 106 -0.81 12.64 8.36
CA TRP A 106 -1.53 13.85 8.00
C TRP A 106 -0.93 15.07 8.69
N GLY A 107 -0.47 14.92 9.93
CA GLY A 107 0.28 15.95 10.65
C GLY A 107 1.50 16.45 9.87
N ASN A 108 2.27 15.55 9.24
CA ASN A 108 3.41 15.94 8.40
C ASN A 108 2.98 16.65 7.11
N VAL A 109 1.77 16.41 6.61
CA VAL A 109 1.23 17.14 5.45
C VAL A 109 0.81 18.56 5.88
N VAL A 110 -0.04 18.70 6.89
CA VAL A 110 -0.63 20.01 7.25
C VAL A 110 0.30 20.93 8.04
N LYS A 111 1.29 20.39 8.74
CA LYS A 111 2.29 21.19 9.49
C LYS A 111 3.51 21.55 8.64
N SER A 112 3.63 20.99 7.44
CA SER A 112 4.72 21.29 6.52
C SER A 112 4.43 22.59 5.78
N ASP A 113 5.36 23.53 5.84
CA ASP A 113 5.32 24.75 5.02
C ASP A 113 5.35 24.45 3.51
N MET A 114 5.64 23.20 3.11
CA MET A 114 5.67 22.78 1.70
C MET A 114 4.28 22.56 1.09
N PHE A 115 3.25 22.30 1.92
CA PHE A 115 1.86 22.08 1.47
C PHE A 115 0.96 23.21 1.98
N SER A 116 1.15 24.38 1.41
CA SER A 116 0.48 25.63 1.79
C SER A 116 -0.91 25.77 1.16
N LYS A 117 -1.11 25.20 -0.02
CA LYS A 117 -2.35 25.32 -0.78
C LYS A 117 -3.18 24.05 -0.72
N ILE A 118 -4.48 24.20 -0.92
CA ILE A 118 -5.42 23.07 -0.96
C ILE A 118 -5.04 22.07 -2.05
N GLU A 119 -4.60 22.52 -3.23
CA GLU A 119 -4.20 21.63 -4.32
C GLU A 119 -2.99 20.76 -3.95
N GLU A 120 -2.04 21.33 -3.20
CA GLU A 120 -0.82 20.66 -2.74
C GLU A 120 -1.16 19.58 -1.69
N LYS A 121 -2.06 19.90 -0.74
CA LYS A 121 -2.59 18.94 0.25
C LYS A 121 -3.44 17.84 -0.40
N SER A 122 -4.24 18.20 -1.41
CA SER A 122 -5.09 17.27 -2.17
C SER A 122 -4.25 16.28 -2.96
N PHE A 123 -3.14 16.76 -3.54
CA PHE A 123 -2.16 15.92 -4.19
C PHE A 123 -1.49 14.95 -3.21
N ALA A 124 -1.10 15.42 -2.02
CA ALA A 124 -0.55 14.55 -0.98
C ALA A 124 -1.54 13.44 -0.59
N LEU A 125 -2.80 13.78 -0.33
CA LEU A 125 -3.85 12.80 -0.03
C LEU A 125 -4.07 11.82 -1.19
N TYR A 126 -4.06 12.30 -2.44
CA TYR A 126 -4.18 11.48 -3.63
C TYR A 126 -3.05 10.45 -3.73
N TYR A 127 -1.79 10.85 -3.54
CA TYR A 127 -0.66 9.93 -3.56
C TYR A 127 -0.68 8.93 -2.40
N ILE A 128 -1.13 9.35 -1.22
CA ILE A 128 -1.29 8.46 -0.07
C ILE A 128 -2.37 7.40 -0.34
N VAL A 129 -3.57 7.81 -0.77
CA VAL A 129 -4.73 6.89 -0.86
C VAL A 129 -4.58 5.84 -1.97
N ILE A 130 -3.83 6.15 -3.04
CA ILE A 130 -3.56 5.19 -4.11
C ILE A 130 -2.37 4.27 -3.81
N ASP A 131 -1.61 4.52 -2.73
CA ASP A 131 -0.49 3.66 -2.38
C ASP A 131 -1.00 2.29 -1.89
N ARG A 132 -0.43 1.23 -2.42
CA ARG A 132 -0.79 -0.16 -2.11
C ARG A 132 -0.59 -0.58 -0.65
N LYS A 133 0.13 0.21 0.15
CA LYS A 133 0.35 -0.02 1.59
C LYS A 133 -0.72 0.66 2.45
N ILE A 134 -1.65 1.36 1.83
CA ILE A 134 -2.83 1.96 2.43
C ILE A 134 -4.06 1.11 2.04
N PRO A 135 -5.00 0.84 2.97
CA PRO A 135 -5.04 1.30 4.36
C PRO A 135 -3.95 0.69 5.25
N TYR A 136 -3.58 1.44 6.28
CA TYR A 136 -2.57 1.01 7.25
C TYR A 136 -3.15 -0.03 8.21
N PHE A 137 -2.35 -1.06 8.50
CA PHE A 137 -2.64 -2.06 9.53
C PHE A 137 -1.46 -2.17 10.48
N LEU A 138 -1.73 -2.17 11.79
CA LEU A 138 -0.73 -2.50 12.78
C LEU A 138 -0.22 -3.93 12.57
N LEU A 139 1.10 -4.09 12.51
CA LEU A 139 1.75 -5.38 12.37
C LEU A 139 2.55 -5.71 13.62
N GLU A 140 2.40 -6.93 14.11
CA GLU A 140 3.29 -7.48 15.13
C GLU A 140 4.72 -7.58 14.60
N LYS A 141 5.68 -7.62 15.53
CA LYS A 141 7.09 -7.82 15.18
C LYS A 141 7.30 -9.24 14.66
N GLY A 142 7.62 -9.33 13.38
CA GLY A 142 8.02 -10.58 12.77
C GLY A 142 9.32 -11.15 13.36
N MET A 143 9.46 -12.47 13.26
CA MET A 143 10.69 -13.17 13.63
C MET A 143 11.90 -12.58 12.90
N ARG A 144 13.00 -12.40 13.64
CA ARG A 144 14.30 -12.03 13.08
C ARG A 144 15.28 -13.15 13.34
N MET A 145 16.14 -13.39 12.38
CA MET A 145 17.16 -14.44 12.42
C MET A 145 18.41 -13.89 11.75
N ASP A 146 19.59 -14.23 12.28
CA ASP A 146 20.85 -13.89 11.64
C ASP A 146 21.08 -14.76 10.38
N ASN A 147 21.98 -14.30 9.51
CA ASN A 147 22.22 -14.93 8.22
C ASN A 147 22.76 -16.36 8.33
N ASP A 148 23.57 -16.66 9.35
CA ASP A 148 24.17 -17.99 9.50
C ASP A 148 23.12 -19.01 9.97
N THR A 149 22.28 -18.61 10.93
CA THR A 149 21.14 -19.43 11.36
C THR A 149 20.14 -19.63 10.23
N PHE A 150 19.83 -18.58 9.47
CA PHE A 150 18.95 -18.67 8.29
C PHE A 150 19.50 -19.65 7.26
N LYS A 151 20.80 -19.55 6.94
CA LYS A 151 21.45 -20.42 5.96
C LYS A 151 21.39 -21.88 6.39
N LYS A 152 21.71 -22.20 7.64
CA LYS A 152 21.68 -23.57 8.17
C LYS A 152 20.28 -24.17 8.15
N CYS A 153 19.28 -23.40 8.58
CA CYS A 153 17.88 -23.83 8.55
C CYS A 153 17.40 -24.03 7.09
N ARG A 154 17.80 -23.16 6.17
CA ARG A 154 17.49 -23.31 4.75
C ARG A 154 18.14 -24.56 4.14
N GLU A 155 19.38 -24.87 4.50
CA GLU A 155 20.10 -26.07 4.07
C GLU A 155 19.45 -27.35 4.60
N LYS A 156 19.04 -27.35 5.88
CA LYS A 156 18.26 -28.43 6.50
C LYS A 156 16.99 -28.74 5.69
N ASN A 157 16.27 -27.70 5.25
CA ASN A 157 14.97 -27.82 4.60
C ASN A 157 15.03 -27.76 3.05
N LEU A 158 16.20 -28.02 2.45
CA LEU A 158 16.41 -27.84 1.01
C LEU A 158 15.47 -28.68 0.14
N GLU A 159 15.18 -29.92 0.52
CA GLU A 159 14.29 -30.80 -0.25
C GLU A 159 12.84 -30.30 -0.24
N VAL A 160 12.37 -29.80 0.90
CA VAL A 160 11.04 -29.18 1.00
C VAL A 160 10.99 -27.93 0.11
N ILE A 161 12.03 -27.09 0.12
CA ILE A 161 12.09 -25.89 -0.76
C ILE A 161 12.04 -26.27 -2.24
N LYS A 162 12.74 -27.34 -2.66
CA LYS A 162 12.67 -27.84 -4.04
C LYS A 162 11.26 -28.33 -4.40
N LYS A 163 10.60 -29.05 -3.50
CA LYS A 163 9.24 -29.53 -3.69
C LYS A 163 8.25 -28.36 -3.78
N MET A 164 8.36 -27.39 -2.90
CA MET A 164 7.58 -26.14 -2.91
C MET A 164 7.73 -25.37 -4.22
N ARG A 165 8.96 -25.28 -4.75
CA ARG A 165 9.22 -24.72 -6.09
C ARG A 165 8.48 -25.50 -7.18
N PHE A 166 8.56 -26.84 -7.15
CA PHE A 166 7.86 -27.68 -8.12
C PHE A 166 6.34 -27.42 -8.10
N ILE A 167 5.75 -27.34 -6.89
CA ILE A 167 4.31 -27.05 -6.72
C ILE A 167 3.97 -25.70 -7.36
N LEU A 168 4.68 -24.62 -7.03
CA LEU A 168 4.40 -23.27 -7.55
C LEU A 168 4.46 -23.14 -9.09
N PHE A 169 5.27 -23.96 -9.75
CA PHE A 169 5.40 -23.94 -11.21
C PHE A 169 4.65 -25.07 -11.91
N ASN A 170 3.89 -25.87 -11.15
CA ASN A 170 2.99 -26.86 -11.71
C ASN A 170 1.64 -26.24 -12.06
N SER A 171 0.93 -26.87 -13.01
CA SER A 171 -0.43 -26.45 -13.35
C SER A 171 -1.45 -27.19 -12.48
N PHE A 172 -2.23 -26.43 -11.71
CA PHE A 172 -3.38 -26.92 -10.95
C PHE A 172 -4.68 -26.39 -11.55
N ASN A 173 -5.76 -27.13 -11.36
CA ASN A 173 -7.07 -26.72 -11.87
C ASN A 173 -7.73 -25.66 -10.97
N GLN A 174 -7.34 -25.60 -9.69
CA GLN A 174 -7.89 -24.68 -8.71
C GLN A 174 -6.79 -24.03 -7.88
N LYS A 175 -6.91 -22.72 -7.63
CA LYS A 175 -5.99 -21.98 -6.76
C LYS A 175 -5.96 -22.52 -5.32
N THR A 176 -7.08 -23.06 -4.86
CA THR A 176 -7.20 -23.67 -3.53
C THR A 176 -6.46 -24.99 -3.41
N GLU A 177 -6.34 -25.76 -4.49
CA GLU A 177 -5.57 -27.00 -4.54
C GLU A 177 -4.07 -26.71 -4.37
N GLU A 178 -3.55 -25.77 -5.15
CA GLU A 178 -2.17 -25.29 -5.01
C GLU A 178 -1.92 -24.77 -3.58
N ALA A 179 -2.79 -23.89 -3.09
CA ALA A 179 -2.63 -23.27 -1.77
C ALA A 179 -2.66 -24.28 -0.61
N SER A 180 -3.54 -25.28 -0.65
CA SER A 180 -3.61 -26.29 0.41
C SER A 180 -2.36 -27.15 0.44
N ILE A 181 -1.84 -27.58 -0.72
CA ILE A 181 -0.61 -28.38 -0.78
C ILE A 181 0.58 -27.57 -0.23
N ILE A 182 0.71 -26.30 -0.63
CA ILE A 182 1.75 -25.39 -0.09
C ILE A 182 1.62 -25.25 1.44
N LEU A 183 0.41 -25.06 1.92
CA LEU A 183 0.15 -24.90 3.35
C LEU A 183 0.52 -26.17 4.12
N ASP A 184 0.13 -27.35 3.63
CA ASP A 184 0.42 -28.65 4.25
C ASP A 184 1.93 -28.90 4.36
N GLU A 185 2.70 -28.57 3.33
CA GLU A 185 4.17 -28.67 3.36
C GLU A 185 4.80 -27.72 4.38
N ILE A 186 4.25 -26.53 4.57
CA ILE A 186 4.74 -25.57 5.57
C ILE A 186 4.41 -26.08 6.96
N ILE A 187 3.14 -26.32 7.28
CA ILE A 187 2.72 -26.69 8.64
C ILE A 187 3.28 -28.05 9.09
N GLY A 188 3.65 -28.92 8.15
CA GLY A 188 4.29 -30.21 8.42
C GLY A 188 5.76 -30.13 8.86
N LEU A 189 6.38 -28.95 8.83
CA LEU A 189 7.77 -28.74 9.29
C LEU A 189 7.90 -28.79 10.81
N GLU A 190 9.07 -29.20 11.27
CA GLU A 190 9.33 -29.53 12.69
C GLU A 190 9.17 -28.35 13.65
N SER A 191 9.49 -27.14 13.21
CA SER A 191 9.42 -25.94 14.05
C SER A 191 8.89 -24.72 13.29
N TYR A 192 8.44 -23.72 14.06
CA TYR A 192 8.03 -22.44 13.49
C TYR A 192 9.21 -21.72 12.79
N GLU A 193 10.44 -21.86 13.28
CA GLU A 193 11.61 -21.34 12.56
C GLU A 193 11.77 -21.99 11.18
N ASP A 194 11.62 -23.30 11.08
CA ASP A 194 11.68 -24.02 9.80
C ASP A 194 10.57 -23.54 8.85
N GLN A 195 9.35 -23.38 9.36
CA GLN A 195 8.20 -22.84 8.62
C GLN A 195 8.50 -21.46 8.03
N VAL A 196 9.00 -20.54 8.87
CA VAL A 196 9.33 -19.17 8.47
C VAL A 196 10.45 -19.16 7.42
N VAL A 197 11.49 -19.98 7.58
CA VAL A 197 12.64 -20.00 6.66
C VAL A 197 12.29 -20.61 5.30
N VAL A 198 11.48 -21.67 5.27
CA VAL A 198 10.97 -22.24 4.01
C VAL A 198 10.08 -21.22 3.29
N LEU A 199 9.13 -20.60 4.00
CA LEU A 199 8.26 -19.58 3.43
C LEU A 199 9.06 -18.37 2.91
N ALA A 200 10.03 -17.87 3.69
CA ALA A 200 10.91 -16.78 3.28
C ALA A 200 11.73 -17.13 2.02
N SER A 201 12.20 -18.38 1.92
CA SER A 201 12.94 -18.86 0.75
C SER A 201 12.07 -18.88 -0.52
N ILE A 202 10.81 -19.29 -0.38
CA ILE A 202 9.83 -19.31 -1.47
C ILE A 202 9.43 -17.90 -1.91
N LEU A 203 9.15 -17.00 -0.96
CA LEU A 203 8.92 -15.59 -1.27
C LEU A 203 10.10 -14.97 -2.01
N GLY A 204 11.33 -15.33 -1.64
CA GLY A 204 12.55 -14.93 -2.34
C GLY A 204 12.58 -15.37 -3.80
N ILE A 205 12.21 -16.63 -4.08
CA ILE A 205 12.12 -17.17 -5.45
C ILE A 205 11.08 -16.40 -6.26
N LEU A 206 9.87 -16.23 -5.74
CA LEU A 206 8.79 -15.54 -6.46
C LEU A 206 9.14 -14.08 -6.78
N ARG A 207 9.75 -13.36 -5.84
CA ARG A 207 10.22 -11.98 -6.06
C ARG A 207 11.33 -11.91 -7.12
N GLN A 208 12.22 -12.91 -7.15
CA GLN A 208 13.26 -12.98 -8.18
C GLN A 208 12.67 -13.21 -9.57
N GLU A 209 11.70 -14.11 -9.71
CA GLU A 209 11.03 -14.33 -11.00
C GLU A 209 10.23 -13.10 -11.44
N GLN A 210 9.51 -12.44 -10.52
CA GLN A 210 8.82 -11.19 -10.81
C GLN A 210 9.77 -10.12 -11.33
N LYS A 211 10.94 -9.97 -10.68
CA LYS A 211 11.97 -9.03 -11.11
C LYS A 211 12.47 -9.33 -12.52
N ARG A 212 12.76 -10.60 -12.83
CA ARG A 212 13.19 -11.01 -14.18
C ARG A 212 12.18 -10.68 -15.26
N VAL A 213 10.89 -10.93 -14.98
CA VAL A 213 9.81 -10.58 -15.91
C VAL A 213 9.75 -9.07 -16.13
N TYR A 214 9.86 -8.28 -15.06
CA TYR A 214 9.87 -6.83 -15.16
C TYR A 214 11.06 -6.32 -15.98
N ASP A 215 12.26 -6.84 -15.72
CA ASP A 215 13.48 -6.46 -16.44
C ASP A 215 13.35 -6.79 -17.94
N ALA A 216 12.82 -7.97 -18.28
CA ALA A 216 12.57 -8.35 -19.68
C ALA A 216 11.52 -7.48 -20.38
N ILE A 217 10.42 -7.14 -19.70
CA ILE A 217 9.40 -6.23 -20.26
C ILE A 217 10.01 -4.85 -20.50
N ARG A 218 10.82 -4.36 -19.57
CA ARG A 218 11.48 -3.06 -19.69
C ARG A 218 12.41 -3.02 -20.90
N GLU A 219 13.26 -4.03 -21.07
CA GLU A 219 14.13 -4.17 -22.25
C GLU A 219 13.31 -4.13 -23.54
N MET A 220 12.18 -4.84 -23.62
CA MET A 220 11.30 -4.81 -24.79
C MET A 220 10.66 -3.43 -25.05
N VAL A 221 10.29 -2.69 -24.01
CA VAL A 221 9.71 -1.35 -24.14
C VAL A 221 10.75 -0.35 -24.62
N ASP A 222 11.98 -0.45 -24.11
CA ASP A 222 13.11 0.39 -24.52
C ASP A 222 13.43 0.14 -26.00
N GLU A 223 13.44 -1.12 -26.46
CA GLU A 223 13.64 -1.49 -27.89
C GLU A 223 12.52 -0.98 -28.83
N ILE A 224 11.28 -0.85 -28.34
CA ILE A 224 10.14 -0.33 -29.15
C ILE A 224 10.13 1.20 -29.21
N SER A 225 10.78 1.85 -28.24
CA SER A 225 10.82 3.31 -28.12
C SER A 225 12.00 3.95 -28.86
N GLU A 226 12.91 3.14 -29.42
CA GLU A 226 13.99 3.52 -30.35
C GLU A 226 13.56 3.43 -31.82
#